data_AF-A0A948XU73-F1
#
_entry.id   AF-A0A948XU73-F1
#
_cell.length_a   1.000
_cell.length_b   1.000
_cell.length_c   1.000
_cell.angle_alpha   90.00
_cell.angle_beta   90.00
_cell.angle_gamma   90.00
#
_symmetry.space_group_name_H-M   'P 1'
#
loop_
_entity.id
_entity.type
_entity.pdbx_description
1 polymer ?
#
loop_
_entity_poly.entity_id
_entity_poly.type
_entity_poly.pdbx_seq_one_letter_code
_entity_poly.pdbx_strand_id
1 'polypeptide(L)'
;MRLRVDHVPASPRTPVSRFVHRPLDGPFHSATQFEPPFPGPVAGKGHPFWVLEHRGHELHFASPEEIAHVIEVLGQRALPKPRALGAQQAAVNSHWLSRMDKAWLSWKVRQEIVRKLTEVLA
;
A
#
# COMPACT_ATOMS: atom_id res chain seq x y z
N MET A 1 3.38 7.01 -16.07
CA MET A 1 3.31 6.43 -14.71
C MET A 1 4.72 6.06 -14.32
N ARG A 2 5.16 6.46 -13.13
CA ARG A 2 6.53 6.26 -12.66
C ARG A 2 6.48 5.52 -11.33
N LEU A 3 7.36 4.54 -11.17
CA LEU A 3 7.55 3.84 -9.91
C LEU A 3 9.01 4.02 -9.50
N ARG A 4 9.22 4.50 -8.27
CA ARG A 4 10.56 4.73 -7.71
C ARG A 4 10.66 4.10 -6.33
N VAL A 5 11.88 3.75 -5.95
CA VAL A 5 12.21 3.24 -4.62
C VAL A 5 13.11 4.26 -3.94
N ASP A 6 12.59 4.87 -2.89
CA ASP A 6 13.34 5.73 -1.99
C ASP A 6 13.80 4.94 -0.77
N HIS A 7 14.61 5.58 0.06
CA HIS A 7 14.91 5.08 1.40
C HIS A 7 14.68 6.18 2.42
N VAL A 8 14.02 5.83 3.53
CA VAL A 8 13.66 6.76 4.60
C VAL A 8 14.29 6.33 5.94
N PRO A 9 14.62 7.27 6.83
CA PRO A 9 15.37 6.96 8.06
C PRO A 9 14.54 6.22 9.12
N ALA A 10 13.21 6.33 9.10
CA ALA A 10 12.30 5.64 10.03
C ALA A 10 11.39 4.68 9.26
N SER A 11 10.95 3.59 9.91
CA SER A 11 9.99 2.64 9.31
C SER A 11 8.73 3.39 8.86
N PRO A 12 8.49 3.52 7.53
CA PRO A 12 7.40 4.33 7.04
C PRO A 12 6.07 3.62 7.31
N ARG A 13 5.04 4.41 7.63
CA ARG A 13 3.65 3.95 7.62
C ARG A 13 2.95 4.62 6.46
N THR A 14 2.23 3.84 5.68
CA THR A 14 1.48 4.30 4.51
C THR A 14 -0.02 4.21 4.79
N PRO A 15 -0.85 4.83 3.92
CA PRO A 15 -2.29 4.60 3.96
C PRO A 15 -2.69 3.13 3.76
N VAL A 16 -1.83 2.30 3.16
CA VAL A 16 -2.07 0.87 2.90
C VAL A 16 -1.71 0.03 4.12
N SER A 17 -0.70 0.43 4.91
CA SER A 17 -0.11 -0.38 5.97
C SER A 17 -1.11 -1.01 6.95
N ARG A 18 -2.14 -0.27 7.36
CA ARG A 18 -3.13 -0.76 8.34
C ARG A 18 -3.96 -1.94 7.84
N PHE A 19 -4.05 -2.12 6.53
CA PHE A 19 -4.83 -3.17 5.89
C PHE A 19 -4.01 -4.42 5.58
N VAL A 20 -2.70 -4.35 5.79
CA VAL A 20 -1.75 -5.42 5.47
C VAL A 20 -1.06 -5.91 6.73
N HIS A 21 -0.50 -4.99 7.51
CA HIS A 21 0.31 -5.28 8.69
C HIS A 21 -0.57 -5.33 9.95
N ARG A 22 -0.82 -6.52 10.48
CA ARG A 22 -1.54 -6.70 11.75
C ARG A 22 -0.60 -6.41 12.92
N PRO A 23 -0.92 -5.48 13.84
CA PRO A 23 -0.08 -5.23 15.00
C PRO A 23 -0.13 -6.41 15.98
N LEU A 24 1.01 -6.78 16.56
CA LEU A 24 1.13 -7.88 17.53
C LEU A 24 1.23 -7.38 18.98
N ASP A 25 1.59 -6.10 19.18
CA ASP A 25 1.91 -5.50 20.48
C ASP A 25 1.23 -4.14 20.69
N GLY A 26 -0.11 -4.14 20.69
CA GLY A 26 -0.94 -2.98 21.03
C GLY A 26 -1.60 -2.30 19.81
N PRO A 27 -2.06 -1.05 19.96
CA PRO A 27 -2.73 -0.33 18.87
C PRO A 27 -1.84 -0.12 17.66
N PHE A 28 -2.42 -0.15 16.44
CA PHE A 28 -1.64 -0.04 15.19
C PHE A 28 -0.65 1.13 15.17
N HIS A 29 -1.01 2.29 15.71
CA HIS A 29 -0.18 3.51 15.68
C HIS A 29 1.04 3.46 16.63
N SER A 30 0.98 2.64 17.69
CA SER A 30 2.03 2.51 18.70
C SER A 30 2.75 1.16 18.66
N ALA A 31 2.19 0.17 17.96
CA ALA A 31 2.75 -1.17 17.82
C ALA A 31 4.13 -1.12 17.15
N THR A 32 5.03 -1.99 17.61
CA THR A 32 6.40 -2.16 17.12
C THR A 32 6.59 -3.48 16.37
N GLN A 33 5.69 -4.44 16.57
CA GLN A 33 5.69 -5.76 15.95
C GLN A 33 4.47 -5.92 15.05
N PHE A 34 4.68 -6.47 13.85
CA PHE A 34 3.64 -6.63 12.86
C PHE A 34 3.72 -7.97 12.15
N GLU A 35 2.56 -8.44 11.68
CA GLU A 35 2.42 -9.61 10.83
C GLU A 35 1.61 -9.27 9.56
N PRO A 36 2.21 -9.37 8.36
CA PRO A 36 3.63 -9.60 8.11
C PRO A 36 4.49 -8.44 8.68
N PRO A 37 5.79 -8.63 8.92
CA PRO A 37 6.67 -7.56 9.40
C PRO A 37 6.94 -6.53 8.28
N PHE A 38 7.25 -5.29 8.66
CA PHE A 38 7.80 -4.34 7.70
C PHE A 38 9.24 -4.73 7.33
N PRO A 39 9.70 -4.42 6.09
CA PRO A 39 11.10 -4.57 5.72
C PRO A 39 12.03 -3.81 6.67
N GLY A 40 13.09 -4.51 7.11
CA GLY A 40 14.18 -3.88 7.86
C GLY A 40 14.93 -2.84 7.02
N PRO A 41 15.74 -1.99 7.67
CA PRO A 41 16.54 -1.00 6.96
C PRO A 41 17.64 -1.68 6.14
N VAL A 42 17.88 -1.15 4.93
CA VAL A 42 19.04 -1.48 4.12
C VAL A 42 20.26 -0.74 4.67
N ALA A 43 21.37 -1.46 4.86
CA ALA A 43 22.61 -0.92 5.41
C ALA A 43 23.05 0.35 4.66
N GLY A 44 23.21 1.45 5.42
CA GLY A 44 23.62 2.75 4.90
C GLY A 44 22.58 3.51 4.07
N LYS A 45 21.35 3.00 3.91
CA LYS A 45 20.29 3.67 3.13
C LYS A 45 19.02 3.96 3.93
N GLY A 46 18.67 3.12 4.89
CA GLY A 46 17.40 3.22 5.65
C GLY A 46 16.33 2.25 5.14
N HIS A 47 15.07 2.50 5.47
CA HIS A 47 13.95 1.62 5.11
C HIS A 47 13.49 1.86 3.67
N PRO A 48 13.24 0.80 2.89
CA PRO A 48 12.74 0.94 1.52
C PRO A 48 11.34 1.56 1.52
N PHE A 49 11.09 2.44 0.55
CA PHE A 49 9.82 3.13 0.40
C PHE A 49 9.49 3.27 -1.08
N TRP A 50 8.42 2.61 -1.53
CA TRP A 50 8.02 2.65 -2.94
C TRP A 50 7.00 3.76 -3.16
N VAL A 51 7.21 4.54 -4.22
CA VAL A 51 6.31 5.62 -4.62
C VAL A 51 5.87 5.38 -6.05
N LEU A 52 4.58 5.13 -6.23
CA LEU A 52 3.92 5.07 -7.52
C LEU A 52 3.30 6.44 -7.81
N GLU A 53 3.73 7.08 -8.89
CA GLU A 53 3.25 8.39 -9.34
C GLU A 53 2.48 8.27 -10.66
N HIS A 54 1.28 8.84 -10.70
CA HIS A 54 0.47 8.95 -11.90
C HIS A 54 -0.44 10.18 -11.86
N ARG A 55 -0.36 11.01 -12.91
CA ARG A 55 -1.21 12.21 -13.10
C ARG A 55 -1.17 13.19 -11.91
N GLY A 56 0.01 13.41 -11.32
CA GLY A 56 0.19 14.33 -10.19
C GLY A 56 -0.29 13.80 -8.83
N HIS A 57 -0.67 12.53 -8.75
CA HIS A 57 -0.98 11.84 -7.50
C HIS A 57 0.07 10.77 -7.21
N GLU A 58 0.18 10.40 -5.94
CA GLU A 58 1.10 9.36 -5.47
C GLU A 58 0.37 8.32 -4.62
N LEU A 59 0.82 7.07 -4.73
CA LEU A 59 0.52 5.99 -3.80
C LEU A 59 1.83 5.45 -3.24
N HIS A 60 1.88 5.32 -1.92
CA HIS A 60 3.09 4.97 -1.19
C HIS A 60 2.99 3.58 -0.59
N PHE A 61 4.11 2.86 -0.57
CA PHE A 61 4.21 1.52 0.01
C PHE A 61 5.45 1.43 0.90
N ALA A 62 5.29 0.82 2.07
CA ALA A 62 6.37 0.53 3.01
C ALA A 62 6.86 -0.92 2.90
N SER A 63 6.19 -1.76 2.12
CA SER A 63 6.52 -3.18 1.99
C SER A 63 6.06 -3.78 0.65
N PRO A 64 6.70 -4.88 0.20
CA PRO A 64 6.21 -5.66 -0.93
C PRO A 64 4.81 -6.23 -0.70
N GLU A 65 4.45 -6.56 0.54
CA GLU A 65 3.13 -7.07 0.91
C GLU A 65 2.04 -6.00 0.70
N GLU A 66 2.35 -4.72 0.94
CA GLU A 66 1.46 -3.61 0.58
C GLU A 66 1.25 -3.49 -0.94
N ILE A 67 2.31 -3.69 -1.72
CA ILE A 67 2.22 -3.71 -3.18
C ILE A 67 1.33 -4.88 -3.64
N ALA A 68 1.53 -6.08 -3.08
CA ALA A 68 0.74 -7.26 -3.40
C ALA A 68 -0.75 -7.06 -3.06
N HIS A 69 -1.06 -6.49 -1.90
CA HIS A 69 -2.43 -6.17 -1.51
C HIS A 69 -3.10 -5.18 -2.48
N VAL A 70 -2.40 -4.14 -2.92
CA VAL A 70 -2.96 -3.18 -3.88
C VAL A 70 -3.15 -3.82 -5.27
N ILE A 71 -2.24 -4.69 -5.70
CA ILE A 71 -2.42 -5.49 -6.93
C ILE A 71 -3.71 -6.31 -6.85
N GLU A 72 -3.91 -7.02 -5.74
CA GLU A 72 -5.10 -7.84 -5.51
C GLU A 72 -6.38 -7.00 -5.59
N VAL A 73 -6.43 -5.88 -4.87
CA VAL A 73 -7.63 -5.02 -4.80
C VAL A 73 -7.92 -4.35 -6.15
N LEU A 74 -6.91 -3.77 -6.81
CA LEU A 74 -7.10 -3.05 -8.07
C LEU A 74 -7.30 -3.99 -9.26
N GLY A 75 -6.78 -5.22 -9.18
CA GLY A 75 -6.93 -6.26 -10.20
C GLY A 75 -8.34 -6.84 -10.29
N GLN A 76 -9.17 -6.69 -9.26
CA GLN A 76 -10.56 -7.17 -9.29
C GLN A 76 -11.40 -6.44 -10.35
N ARG A 77 -12.15 -7.20 -11.15
CA ARG A 77 -13.03 -6.66 -12.21
C ARG A 77 -14.02 -5.64 -11.64
N ALA A 78 -14.73 -6.03 -10.59
CA ALA A 78 -15.52 -5.12 -9.76
C ALA A 78 -14.70 -4.74 -8.53
N LEU A 79 -14.54 -3.43 -8.27
CA LEU A 79 -13.82 -3.00 -7.08
C LEU A 79 -14.58 -3.42 -5.82
N PRO A 80 -13.89 -3.96 -4.82
CA PRO A 80 -14.50 -4.26 -3.53
C PRO A 80 -14.97 -2.97 -2.86
N LYS A 81 -16.05 -3.06 -2.09
CA LYS A 81 -16.53 -1.90 -1.33
C LYS A 81 -15.51 -1.55 -0.24
N PRO A 82 -15.05 -0.29 -0.13
CA PRO A 82 -14.12 0.12 0.93
C PRO A 82 -14.58 -0.27 2.35
N ARG A 83 -15.90 -0.28 2.58
CA ARG A 83 -16.47 -0.74 3.86
C ARG A 83 -16.23 -2.23 4.12
N ALA A 84 -16.30 -3.08 3.09
CA ALA A 84 -16.05 -4.50 3.23
C ALA A 84 -14.57 -4.76 3.55
N LEU A 85 -13.66 -4.02 2.88
CA LEU A 85 -12.23 -4.10 3.16
C LEU A 85 -11.90 -3.58 4.56
N GLY A 86 -12.41 -2.41 4.95
CA GLY A 86 -12.09 -1.81 6.25
C GLY A 86 -12.81 -2.42 7.45
N ALA A 87 -13.82 -3.27 7.26
CA ALA A 87 -14.53 -3.94 8.35
C ALA A 87 -13.62 -4.89 9.14
N GLN A 88 -12.69 -5.55 8.46
CA GLN A 88 -11.75 -6.49 9.08
C GLN A 88 -10.77 -5.80 10.03
N GLN A 89 -10.49 -4.50 9.83
CA GLN A 89 -9.54 -3.73 10.65
C GLN A 89 -10.22 -2.59 11.43
N ALA A 90 -11.54 -2.64 11.60
CA ALA A 90 -12.35 -1.57 12.22
C ALA A 90 -12.06 -0.15 11.66
N ALA A 91 -11.63 -0.08 10.40
CA ALA A 91 -11.17 1.13 9.70
C ALA A 91 -12.05 1.43 8.47
N VAL A 92 -13.35 1.16 8.60
CA VAL A 92 -14.40 1.21 7.55
C VAL A 92 -14.42 2.55 6.79
N ASN A 93 -14.12 3.66 7.46
CA ASN A 93 -14.14 5.02 6.88
C ASN A 93 -12.75 5.55 6.50
N SER A 94 -11.69 4.75 6.59
CA SER A 94 -10.31 5.18 6.39
C SER A 94 -9.54 4.32 5.39
N HIS A 95 -10.25 3.52 4.58
CA HIS A 95 -9.61 2.68 3.58
C HIS A 95 -8.98 3.51 2.46
N TRP A 96 -7.74 3.19 2.08
CA TRP A 96 -6.97 3.92 1.07
C TRP A 96 -7.71 4.05 -0.27
N LEU A 97 -8.43 3.01 -0.68
CA LEU A 97 -9.23 3.00 -1.93
C LEU A 97 -10.28 4.13 -1.98
N SER A 98 -10.85 4.54 -0.83
CA SER A 98 -11.82 5.65 -0.79
C SER A 98 -11.20 7.02 -0.98
N ARG A 99 -9.88 7.15 -0.77
CA ARG A 99 -9.11 8.39 -0.95
C ARG A 99 -8.33 8.43 -2.25
N MET A 100 -8.37 7.35 -3.03
CA MET A 100 -7.71 7.24 -4.31
C MET A 100 -8.40 8.16 -5.34
N ASP A 101 -7.59 8.84 -6.15
CA ASP A 101 -8.13 9.76 -7.14
C ASP A 101 -8.96 9.01 -8.20
N LYS A 102 -10.07 9.62 -8.64
CA LYS A 102 -10.98 9.02 -9.62
C LYS A 102 -10.30 8.72 -10.95
N ALA A 103 -9.28 9.48 -11.34
CA ALA A 103 -8.50 9.26 -12.54
C ALA A 103 -7.79 7.89 -12.53
N TRP A 104 -7.55 7.31 -11.36
CA TRP A 104 -6.90 6.02 -11.19
C TRP A 104 -7.86 4.84 -11.17
N LEU A 105 -9.17 5.08 -10.96
CA LEU A 105 -10.16 4.01 -10.73
C LEU A 105 -10.72 3.39 -12.03
N SER A 106 -10.47 4.02 -13.18
CA SER A 106 -10.87 3.46 -14.47
C SER A 106 -10.19 2.09 -14.70
N TRP A 107 -10.90 1.13 -15.30
CA TRP A 107 -10.38 -0.23 -15.52
C TRP A 107 -9.02 -0.22 -16.22
N LYS A 108 -8.89 0.58 -17.29
CA LYS A 108 -7.65 0.69 -18.06
C LYS A 108 -6.48 1.15 -17.17
N VAL A 109 -6.66 2.21 -16.38
CA VAL A 109 -5.59 2.74 -15.51
C VAL A 109 -5.27 1.76 -14.39
N ARG A 110 -6.28 1.09 -13.80
CA ARG A 110 -6.06 0.03 -12.81
C ARG A 110 -5.20 -1.10 -13.35
N GLN A 111 -5.45 -1.56 -14.57
CA GLN A 111 -4.64 -2.62 -15.19
C GLN A 111 -3.21 -2.16 -15.51
N GLU A 112 -3.02 -0.90 -15.90
CA GLU A 112 -1.69 -0.32 -16.07
C GLU A 112 -0.92 -0.28 -14.72
N ILE A 113 -1.58 0.16 -13.65
CA ILE A 113 -1.05 0.16 -12.27
C ILE A 113 -0.66 -1.26 -11.84
N VAL A 114 -1.58 -2.21 -11.97
CA VAL A 114 -1.35 -3.63 -11.61
C VAL A 114 -0.12 -4.15 -12.33
N ARG A 115 -0.05 -4.00 -13.65
CA ARG A 115 1.12 -4.44 -14.44
C ARG A 115 2.43 -3.84 -13.90
N LYS A 116 2.45 -2.53 -13.66
CA LYS A 116 3.64 -1.83 -13.19
C LYS A 116 4.09 -2.26 -11.79
N LEU A 117 3.12 -2.54 -10.90
CA LEU A 117 3.40 -3.04 -9.57
C LEU A 117 3.87 -4.51 -9.60
N THR A 118 3.31 -5.34 -10.47
CA THR A 118 3.75 -6.73 -10.66
C THR A 118 5.20 -6.82 -11.13
N GLU A 119 5.66 -5.90 -11.99
CA GLU A 119 7.08 -5.80 -12.41
C GLU A 119 8.05 -5.60 -11.24
N VAL A 120 7.59 -5.10 -10.09
CA VAL A 120 8.43 -4.88 -8.89
C VAL A 120 8.45 -6.08 -7.95
N LEU A 121 7.46 -6.96 -8.06
CA LEU A 121 7.41 -8.20 -7.26
C LEU A 121 8.08 -9.39 -7.97
N ALA A 122 8.39 -9.26 -9.27
CA ALA A 122 9.07 -10.27 -10.09
C ALA A 122 10.59 -10.17 -9.96
#